data_AF-A0A930PJ95-F1
#
_entry.id   AF-A0A930PJ95-F1
#
_cell.length_a   1.000
_cell.length_b   1.000
_cell.length_c   1.000
_cell.angle_alpha   90.00
_cell.angle_beta   90.00
_cell.angle_gamma   90.00
#
_symmetry.space_group_name_H-M   'P 1'
#
loop_
_entity.id
_entity.type
_entity.pdbx_description
1 polymer ?
#
loop_
_entity_poly.entity_id
_entity_poly.type
_entity_poly.pdbx_seq_one_letter_code
_entity_poly.pdbx_strand_id
1 'polypeptide(L)'
;MNLAALFAKLRQRKNTPERIQQRQAKRRKRYTHALEQFLDGQPAVRLRGVYTLAKLADGWLTDASLPEQVRLEEAQTIVNALTGCIRTPYPLAQKRQILEADEAPEGYEGDFERDQEALREEQLVRRTVFMEFSRRLAAITENNKTGNGGSKHVVPSVSPMWADLRFDYGGAPIFYPLRQLYFQNADFASATFYGPADFFGATFHGDTSFSAAQFTADASFYG
;
A
#
# COMPACT_ATOMS: atom_id res chain seq x y z
N MET A 1 34.17 38.94 -1.30
CA MET A 1 33.72 37.52 -1.30
C MET A 1 34.85 36.68 -0.67
N ASN A 2 34.59 35.92 0.39
CA ASN A 2 35.64 35.27 1.21
C ASN A 2 36.12 33.95 0.56
N LEU A 3 37.43 33.82 0.32
CA LEU A 3 38.07 32.64 -0.30
C LEU A 3 37.76 31.34 0.46
N ALA A 4 37.71 31.39 1.79
CA ALA A 4 37.37 30.24 2.63
C ALA A 4 35.94 29.75 2.40
N ALA A 5 34.99 30.67 2.16
CA ALA A 5 33.61 30.34 1.86
C ALA A 5 33.47 29.69 0.47
N LEU A 6 34.31 30.09 -0.50
CA LEU A 6 34.36 29.47 -1.82
C LEU A 6 34.89 28.04 -1.77
N PHE A 7 35.98 27.80 -1.04
CA PHE A 7 36.53 26.45 -0.84
C PHE A 7 35.56 25.53 -0.09
N ALA A 8 34.85 26.04 0.91
CA ALA A 8 33.81 25.30 1.60
C ALA A 8 32.67 24.88 0.65
N LYS A 9 32.19 25.80 -0.20
CA LYS A 9 31.16 25.50 -1.21
C LYS A 9 31.63 24.47 -2.25
N LEU A 10 32.88 24.58 -2.72
CA LEU A 10 33.45 23.62 -3.68
C LEU A 10 33.61 22.22 -3.08
N ARG A 11 34.07 22.13 -1.82
CA ARG A 11 34.17 20.85 -1.09
C ARG A 11 32.80 20.24 -0.82
N GLN A 12 31.81 21.05 -0.46
CA GLN A 12 30.42 20.60 -0.32
C GLN A 12 29.88 20.07 -1.64
N ARG A 13 30.05 20.81 -2.75
CA ARG A 13 29.62 20.39 -4.10
C ARG A 13 30.27 19.07 -4.52
N LYS A 14 31.56 18.87 -4.25
CA LYS A 14 32.27 17.62 -4.55
C LYS A 14 31.73 16.43 -3.74
N ASN A 15 31.36 16.66 -2.48
CA ASN A 15 30.87 15.60 -1.59
C ASN A 15 29.35 15.34 -1.72
N THR A 16 28.59 16.21 -2.39
CA THR A 16 27.12 16.05 -2.54
C THR A 16 26.74 14.76 -3.28
N PRO A 17 27.34 14.40 -4.44
CA PRO A 17 27.03 13.16 -5.14
C PRO A 17 27.28 11.90 -4.29
N GLU A 18 28.42 11.84 -3.60
CA GLU A 18 28.78 10.71 -2.72
C GLU A 18 27.75 10.54 -1.58
N ARG A 19 27.32 11.65 -0.97
CA ARG A 19 26.30 11.63 0.09
C ARG A 19 24.94 11.16 -0.43
N ILE A 20 24.56 11.54 -1.65
CA ILE A 20 23.33 11.06 -2.31
C ILE A 20 23.42 9.55 -2.56
N GLN A 21 24.51 9.08 -3.16
CA GLN A 21 24.72 7.65 -3.41
C GLN A 21 24.70 6.83 -2.11
N GLN A 22 25.34 7.32 -1.05
CA GLN A 22 25.34 6.63 0.24
C GLN A 22 23.92 6.56 0.86
N ARG A 23 23.10 7.61 0.71
CA ARG A 23 21.70 7.60 1.15
C ARG A 23 20.88 6.58 0.36
N GLN A 24 21.04 6.54 -0.97
CA GLN A 24 20.36 5.57 -1.84
C GLN A 24 20.75 4.14 -1.46
N ALA A 25 22.04 3.85 -1.28
CA ALA A 25 22.52 2.53 -0.87
C ALA A 25 21.93 2.10 0.49
N LYS A 26 21.85 3.03 1.46
CA LYS A 26 21.21 2.77 2.77
C LYS A 26 19.71 2.47 2.61
N ARG A 27 19.00 3.19 1.75
CA ARG A 27 17.58 2.92 1.46
C ARG A 27 17.40 1.55 0.81
N ARG A 28 18.22 1.20 -0.19
CA ARG A 28 18.17 -0.11 -0.86
C ARG A 28 18.42 -1.26 0.11
N LYS A 29 19.38 -1.12 1.03
CA LYS A 29 19.59 -2.13 2.10
C LYS A 29 18.36 -2.27 3.01
N ARG A 30 17.73 -1.16 3.40
CA ARG A 30 16.50 -1.19 4.21
C ARG A 30 15.33 -1.80 3.44
N TYR A 31 15.23 -1.51 2.15
CA TYR A 31 14.23 -2.07 1.26
C TYR A 31 14.32 -3.59 1.21
N THR A 32 15.50 -4.14 0.88
CA THR A 32 15.70 -5.60 0.83
C THR A 32 15.30 -6.26 2.14
N HIS A 33 15.78 -5.71 3.27
CA HIS A 33 15.45 -6.28 4.57
C HIS A 33 13.97 -6.17 4.94
N ALA A 34 13.31 -5.06 4.62
CA ALA A 34 11.87 -4.89 4.87
C ALA A 34 11.03 -5.78 3.96
N LEU A 35 11.49 -6.04 2.73
CA LEU A 35 10.85 -6.94 1.79
C LEU A 35 10.93 -8.39 2.27
N GLU A 36 12.11 -8.85 2.71
CA GLU A 36 12.27 -10.17 3.34
C GLU A 36 11.32 -10.33 4.55
N GLN A 37 11.25 -9.32 5.42
CA GLN A 37 10.31 -9.33 6.54
C GLN A 37 8.85 -9.43 6.10
N PHE A 38 8.48 -8.74 5.01
CA PHE A 38 7.13 -8.70 4.49
C PHE A 38 6.69 -9.99 3.79
N LEU A 39 7.60 -10.64 3.08
CA LEU A 39 7.29 -11.86 2.31
C LEU A 39 7.40 -13.12 3.17
N ASP A 40 8.44 -13.22 4.01
CA ASP A 40 8.80 -14.48 4.68
C ASP A 40 8.65 -14.41 6.22
N GLY A 41 8.24 -13.26 6.75
CA GLY A 41 8.06 -13.09 8.18
C GLY A 41 6.82 -13.78 8.74
N GLN A 42 6.79 -13.97 10.05
CA GLN A 42 5.54 -14.20 10.79
C GLN A 42 4.62 -12.97 10.68
N PRO A 43 3.30 -13.08 10.86
CA PRO A 43 2.34 -11.99 10.61
C PRO A 43 2.74 -10.63 11.21
N ALA A 44 3.15 -10.59 12.48
CA ALA A 44 3.61 -9.35 13.12
C ALA A 44 4.87 -8.75 12.47
N VAL A 45 5.80 -9.61 12.01
CA VAL A 45 7.00 -9.20 11.28
C VAL A 45 6.64 -8.68 9.89
N ARG A 46 5.67 -9.32 9.22
CA ARG A 46 5.17 -8.88 7.91
C ARG A 46 4.51 -7.52 7.99
N LEU A 47 3.69 -7.28 9.01
CA LEU A 47 3.11 -5.95 9.28
C LEU A 47 4.20 -4.89 9.46
N ARG A 48 5.26 -5.17 10.23
CA ARG A 48 6.41 -4.25 10.35
C ARG A 48 7.08 -3.99 8.99
N GLY A 49 7.20 -5.03 8.16
CA GLY A 49 7.67 -4.93 6.78
C GLY A 49 6.83 -3.95 5.96
N VAL A 50 5.49 -4.08 5.99
CA VAL A 50 4.55 -3.18 5.30
C VAL A 50 4.77 -1.72 5.70
N TYR A 51 4.77 -1.40 7.00
CA TYR A 51 5.00 -0.03 7.47
C TYR A 51 6.36 0.52 7.05
N THR A 52 7.40 -0.32 7.08
CA THR A 52 8.76 0.09 6.70
C THR A 52 8.85 0.37 5.19
N LEU A 53 8.25 -0.49 4.37
CA LEU A 53 8.19 -0.31 2.92
C LEU A 53 7.40 0.95 2.55
N ALA A 54 6.20 1.14 3.10
CA ALA A 54 5.38 2.33 2.83
C ALA A 54 6.12 3.63 3.21
N LYS A 55 6.83 3.64 4.35
CA LYS A 55 7.66 4.79 4.77
C LYS A 55 8.89 5.00 3.87
N LEU A 56 9.46 3.94 3.30
CA LEU A 56 10.53 4.06 2.31
C LEU A 56 10.02 4.69 1.02
N ALA A 57 8.82 4.36 0.55
CA ALA A 57 8.19 5.01 -0.59
C ALA A 57 7.99 6.51 -0.34
N ASP A 58 7.46 6.90 0.83
CA ASP A 58 7.39 8.32 1.22
C ASP A 58 8.77 8.99 1.17
N GLY A 59 9.79 8.29 1.68
CA GLY A 59 11.16 8.77 1.73
C GLY A 59 11.82 8.95 0.35
N TRP A 60 11.40 8.18 -0.66
CA TRP A 60 11.84 8.36 -2.04
C TRP A 60 11.13 9.54 -2.69
N LEU A 61 9.79 9.57 -2.62
CA LEU A 61 8.96 10.63 -3.20
C LEU A 61 9.37 12.02 -2.70
N THR A 62 9.63 12.16 -1.41
CA THR A 62 9.97 13.44 -0.77
C THR A 62 11.44 13.87 -0.94
N ASP A 63 12.30 13.06 -1.58
CA ASP A 63 13.72 13.37 -1.68
C ASP A 63 14.04 14.36 -2.80
N ALA A 64 13.86 15.65 -2.54
CA ALA A 64 14.10 16.74 -3.50
C ALA A 64 15.55 16.83 -4.04
N SER A 65 16.48 16.03 -3.52
CA SER A 65 17.85 15.92 -4.07
C SER A 65 17.95 15.00 -5.29
N LEU A 66 16.86 14.32 -5.66
CA LEU A 66 16.79 13.38 -6.79
C LEU A 66 15.87 13.92 -7.89
N PRO A 67 16.13 13.57 -9.16
CA PRO A 67 15.18 13.82 -10.24
C PRO A 67 13.83 13.17 -9.96
N GLU A 68 12.75 13.84 -10.32
CA GLU A 68 11.38 13.36 -10.08
C GLU A 68 11.13 11.96 -10.61
N GLN A 69 11.56 11.68 -11.84
CA GLN A 69 11.45 10.36 -12.46
C GLN A 69 12.05 9.25 -11.58
N VAL A 70 13.23 9.46 -11.03
CA VAL A 70 13.91 8.47 -10.16
C VAL A 70 13.14 8.26 -8.86
N ARG A 71 12.56 9.33 -8.29
CA ARG A 71 11.74 9.22 -7.07
C ARG A 71 10.50 8.38 -7.31
N LEU A 72 9.82 8.62 -8.45
CA LEU A 72 8.62 7.90 -8.85
C LEU A 72 8.93 6.42 -9.13
N GLU A 73 10.00 6.12 -9.88
CA GLU A 73 10.41 4.75 -10.18
C GLU A 73 10.73 3.93 -8.91
N GLU A 74 11.49 4.50 -7.98
CA GLU A 74 11.86 3.81 -6.73
C GLU A 74 10.64 3.63 -5.81
N ALA A 75 9.73 4.61 -5.76
CA ALA A 75 8.48 4.49 -5.01
C ALA A 75 7.53 3.45 -5.65
N GLN A 76 7.38 3.48 -6.97
CA GLN A 76 6.56 2.52 -7.71
C GLN A 76 7.09 1.10 -7.57
N THR A 77 8.42 0.91 -7.50
CA THR A 77 9.03 -0.40 -7.22
C THR A 77 8.55 -0.96 -5.88
N ILE A 78 8.45 -0.12 -4.84
CA ILE A 78 7.95 -0.52 -3.52
C ILE A 78 6.45 -0.84 -3.59
N VAL A 79 5.65 -0.01 -4.27
CA VAL A 79 4.22 -0.27 -4.48
C VAL A 79 4.02 -1.60 -5.20
N ASN A 80 4.76 -1.86 -6.27
CA ASN A 80 4.70 -3.12 -7.03
C ASN A 80 5.04 -4.34 -6.18
N ALA A 81 6.00 -4.22 -5.25
CA ALA A 81 6.34 -5.30 -4.34
C ALA A 81 5.20 -5.57 -3.34
N LEU A 82 4.60 -4.52 -2.79
CA LEU A 82 3.46 -4.61 -1.88
C LEU A 82 2.21 -5.20 -2.58
N THR A 83 1.88 -4.72 -3.77
CA THR A 83 0.74 -5.25 -4.54
C THR A 83 1.02 -6.63 -5.12
N GLY A 84 2.29 -6.99 -5.37
CA GLY A 84 2.71 -8.35 -5.68
C GLY A 84 2.23 -9.36 -4.64
N CYS A 85 2.39 -9.05 -3.35
CA CYS A 85 1.88 -9.91 -2.27
C CYS A 85 0.35 -9.99 -2.25
N ILE A 86 -0.35 -8.90 -2.57
CA ILE A 86 -1.83 -8.91 -2.68
C ILE A 86 -2.29 -9.85 -3.79
N ARG A 87 -1.57 -9.87 -4.91
CA ARG A 87 -1.87 -10.72 -6.08
C ARG A 87 -1.52 -12.19 -5.88
N THR A 88 -0.67 -12.53 -4.91
CA THR A 88 -0.29 -13.92 -4.64
C THR A 88 -1.51 -14.77 -4.27
N PRO A 89 -1.74 -15.93 -4.92
CA PRO A 89 -2.82 -16.84 -4.55
C PRO A 89 -2.81 -17.18 -3.05
N TYR A 90 -4.00 -17.33 -2.46
CA TYR A 90 -4.15 -17.74 -1.08
C TYR A 90 -5.31 -18.73 -0.97
N PRO A 91 -5.05 -20.05 -0.88
CA PRO A 91 -6.11 -21.07 -0.98
C PRO A 91 -7.24 -20.91 0.04
N LEU A 92 -6.93 -20.48 1.27
CA LEU A 92 -7.95 -20.29 2.31
C LEU A 92 -8.92 -19.14 1.99
N ALA A 93 -8.60 -18.25 1.05
CA ALA A 93 -9.53 -17.20 0.59
C ALA A 93 -10.84 -17.80 0.05
N GLN A 94 -10.78 -18.94 -0.66
CA GLN A 94 -11.97 -19.63 -1.18
C GLN A 94 -12.86 -20.18 -0.06
N LYS A 95 -12.26 -20.50 1.09
CA LYS A 95 -12.95 -21.01 2.28
C LYS A 95 -13.40 -19.90 3.22
N ARG A 96 -13.27 -18.61 2.85
CA ARG A 96 -13.55 -17.46 3.75
C ARG A 96 -14.89 -17.57 4.47
N GLN A 97 -15.98 -17.85 3.76
CA GLN A 97 -17.31 -17.93 4.36
C GLN A 97 -17.43 -19.03 5.42
N ILE A 98 -16.70 -20.14 5.24
CA ILE A 98 -16.67 -21.25 6.20
C ILE A 98 -15.79 -20.88 7.39
N LEU A 99 -14.60 -20.32 7.13
CA LEU A 99 -13.60 -20.00 8.16
C LEU A 99 -13.94 -18.76 8.99
N GLU A 100 -14.83 -17.89 8.51
CA GLU A 100 -15.37 -16.77 9.28
C GLU A 100 -16.52 -17.18 10.22
N ALA A 101 -16.99 -18.44 10.17
CA ALA A 101 -17.97 -18.96 11.11
C ALA A 101 -17.36 -19.23 12.50
N ASP A 102 -18.23 -19.31 13.52
CA ASP A 102 -17.83 -19.53 14.90
C ASP A 102 -17.38 -20.98 15.15
N GLU A 103 -17.96 -21.95 14.43
CA GLU A 103 -17.70 -23.38 14.61
C GLU A 103 -17.41 -24.07 13.27
N ALA A 104 -16.62 -25.13 13.33
CA ALA A 104 -16.31 -25.96 12.17
C ALA A 104 -17.58 -26.67 11.67
N PRO A 105 -17.92 -26.59 10.38
CA PRO A 105 -19.00 -27.39 9.83
C PRO A 105 -18.65 -28.89 9.87
N GLU A 106 -19.67 -29.73 9.95
CA GLU A 106 -19.49 -31.18 9.86
C GLU A 106 -18.81 -31.56 8.54
N GLY A 107 -17.74 -32.35 8.62
CA GLY A 107 -16.95 -32.74 7.45
C GLY A 107 -15.92 -31.71 6.99
N TYR A 108 -15.57 -30.70 7.80
CA TYR A 108 -14.44 -29.81 7.50
C TYR A 108 -13.14 -30.62 7.35
N GLU A 109 -12.51 -30.51 6.19
CA GLU A 109 -11.21 -31.13 5.92
C GLU A 109 -10.07 -30.21 6.36
N GLY A 110 -9.33 -30.62 7.40
CA GLY A 110 -8.15 -29.94 7.92
C GLY A 110 -8.28 -29.56 9.39
N ASP A 111 -7.40 -28.67 9.82
CA ASP A 111 -7.42 -28.07 11.16
C ASP A 111 -8.16 -26.73 11.09
N PHE A 112 -9.43 -26.73 11.50
CA PHE A 112 -10.31 -25.56 11.35
C PHE A 112 -9.79 -24.35 12.13
N GLU A 113 -9.35 -24.54 13.37
CA GLU A 113 -8.85 -23.44 14.21
C GLU A 113 -7.59 -22.83 13.60
N ARG A 114 -6.67 -23.68 13.12
CA ARG A 114 -5.44 -23.23 12.47
C ARG A 114 -5.69 -22.52 11.14
N ASP A 115 -6.60 -23.04 10.32
CA ASP A 115 -6.96 -22.41 9.04
C ASP A 115 -7.69 -21.08 9.27
N GLN A 116 -8.52 -21.00 10.31
CA GLN A 116 -9.19 -19.76 10.72
C GLN A 116 -8.18 -18.71 11.18
N GLU A 117 -7.21 -19.09 12.03
CA GLU A 117 -6.12 -18.21 12.46
C GLU A 117 -5.33 -17.71 11.26
N ALA A 118 -4.86 -18.62 10.39
CA ALA A 118 -4.09 -18.28 9.21
C ALA A 118 -4.84 -17.30 8.28
N LEU A 119 -6.15 -17.53 8.05
CA LEU A 119 -6.98 -16.63 7.25
C LEU A 119 -7.04 -15.24 7.86
N ARG A 120 -7.32 -15.12 9.17
CA ARG A 120 -7.42 -13.83 9.87
C ARG A 120 -6.10 -13.07 9.84
N GLU A 121 -4.98 -13.77 10.01
CA GLU A 121 -3.65 -13.16 9.94
C GLU A 121 -3.31 -12.66 8.53
N GLU A 122 -3.62 -13.43 7.49
CA GLU A 122 -3.38 -12.99 6.11
C GLU A 122 -4.31 -11.84 5.71
N GLN A 123 -5.58 -11.86 6.14
CA GLN A 123 -6.50 -10.74 5.99
C GLN A 123 -5.92 -9.47 6.62
N LEU A 124 -5.40 -9.56 7.85
CA LEU A 124 -4.80 -8.43 8.55
C LEU A 124 -3.58 -7.87 7.80
N VAL A 125 -2.66 -8.74 7.36
CA VAL A 125 -1.45 -8.31 6.63
C VAL A 125 -1.81 -7.63 5.32
N ARG A 126 -2.61 -8.29 4.47
CA ARG A 126 -2.94 -7.78 3.14
C ARG A 126 -3.82 -6.54 3.20
N ARG A 127 -4.81 -6.50 4.11
CA ARG A 127 -5.63 -5.31 4.32
C ARG A 127 -4.82 -4.13 4.83
N THR A 128 -3.78 -4.36 5.63
CA THR A 128 -2.88 -3.29 6.10
C THR A 128 -2.17 -2.60 4.94
N VAL A 129 -1.81 -3.32 3.87
CA VAL A 129 -1.23 -2.71 2.66
C VAL A 129 -2.21 -1.69 2.06
N PHE A 130 -3.48 -2.06 1.91
CA PHE A 130 -4.53 -1.16 1.43
C PHE A 130 -4.73 0.04 2.37
N MET A 131 -4.71 -0.17 3.68
CA MET A 131 -4.83 0.92 4.67
C MET A 131 -3.65 1.90 4.58
N GLU A 132 -2.42 1.40 4.38
CA GLU A 132 -1.24 2.24 4.21
C GLU A 132 -1.32 3.11 2.96
N PHE A 133 -1.78 2.55 1.85
CA PHE A 133 -2.00 3.31 0.62
C PHE A 133 -3.14 4.32 0.79
N SER A 134 -4.29 3.87 1.28
CA SER A 134 -5.47 4.71 1.53
C SER A 134 -5.13 5.92 2.39
N ARG A 135 -4.37 5.74 3.50
CA ARG A 135 -3.98 6.86 4.37
C ARG A 135 -3.21 7.95 3.63
N ARG A 136 -2.41 7.57 2.63
CA ARG A 136 -1.61 8.49 1.82
C ARG A 136 -2.41 9.11 0.68
N LEU A 137 -3.53 8.49 0.29
CA LEU A 137 -4.43 8.99 -0.74
C LEU A 137 -5.58 9.84 -0.17
N ALA A 138 -5.97 9.62 1.09
CA ALA A 138 -7.12 10.23 1.74
C ALA A 138 -7.17 11.76 1.66
N ALA A 139 -6.02 12.43 1.71
CA ALA A 139 -5.98 13.90 1.65
C ALA A 139 -5.81 14.49 0.23
N ILE A 140 -5.97 13.70 -0.83
CA ILE A 140 -6.19 14.22 -2.20
C ILE A 140 -7.64 14.74 -2.35
N THR A 141 -8.60 14.06 -1.72
CA THR A 141 -10.04 14.28 -1.90
C THR A 141 -10.55 15.58 -1.24
N GLU A 142 -9.90 16.04 -0.17
CA GLU A 142 -10.29 17.28 0.54
C GLU A 142 -9.80 18.56 -0.16
N ASN A 143 -8.71 18.47 -0.95
CA ASN A 143 -8.19 19.63 -1.68
C ASN A 143 -9.08 20.06 -2.86
N ASN A 144 -9.90 19.15 -3.41
CA ASN A 144 -10.84 19.47 -4.49
C ASN A 144 -12.17 20.07 -3.98
N LYS A 145 -12.38 20.14 -2.64
CA LYS A 145 -13.62 20.64 -2.02
C LYS A 145 -13.48 22.02 -1.36
N THR A 146 -12.32 22.66 -1.38
CA THR A 146 -12.11 23.98 -0.76
C THR A 146 -12.57 25.13 -1.65
N GLY A 147 -13.88 25.16 -1.86
CA GLY A 147 -14.65 26.29 -2.36
C GLY A 147 -15.90 26.54 -1.51
N ASN A 148 -15.86 26.33 -0.19
CA ASN A 148 -16.74 27.03 0.78
C ASN A 148 -16.48 26.63 2.25
N GLY A 149 -16.23 27.64 3.08
CA GLY A 149 -16.78 27.78 4.44
C GLY A 149 -16.47 26.73 5.53
N GLY A 150 -15.40 26.97 6.28
CA GLY A 150 -15.45 26.97 7.75
C GLY A 150 -15.49 25.65 8.52
N SER A 151 -14.32 25.03 8.74
CA SER A 151 -13.94 24.45 10.04
C SER A 151 -12.43 24.22 10.07
N LYS A 152 -11.74 24.83 11.05
CA LYS A 152 -10.33 24.62 11.34
C LYS A 152 -10.18 23.34 12.16
N HIS A 153 -9.90 22.23 11.50
CA HIS A 153 -9.07 21.17 12.08
C HIS A 153 -7.78 21.08 11.28
N VAL A 154 -6.67 21.32 11.96
CA VAL A 154 -5.32 21.23 11.41
C VAL A 154 -4.88 19.77 11.49
N VAL A 155 -4.22 19.28 10.42
CA VAL A 155 -3.41 18.04 10.25
C VAL A 155 -4.05 16.95 9.35
N PRO A 156 -3.33 16.32 8.40
CA PRO A 156 -2.15 16.73 7.62
C PRO A 156 -2.41 16.79 6.09
N SER A 157 -1.74 17.71 5.40
CA SER A 157 -1.64 17.73 3.93
C SER A 157 -1.11 16.39 3.39
N VAL A 158 -1.79 15.82 2.39
CA VAL A 158 -1.20 14.78 1.54
C VAL A 158 -0.30 15.42 0.50
N SER A 159 0.77 14.69 0.23
CA SER A 159 1.71 14.99 -0.83
C SER A 159 1.08 14.62 -2.18
N PRO A 160 0.93 15.56 -3.14
CA PRO A 160 0.55 15.27 -4.53
C PRO A 160 1.36 14.12 -5.16
N MET A 161 2.51 13.81 -4.56
CA MET A 161 3.49 12.81 -4.98
C MET A 161 2.98 11.36 -5.07
N TRP A 162 1.89 10.98 -4.37
CA TRP A 162 1.34 9.61 -4.49
C TRP A 162 0.32 9.46 -5.61
N ALA A 163 -0.18 10.57 -6.18
CA ALA A 163 -1.26 10.56 -7.16
C ALA A 163 -0.87 9.94 -8.50
N ASP A 164 0.42 10.03 -8.86
CA ASP A 164 0.97 9.53 -10.12
C ASP A 164 1.36 8.04 -10.08
N LEU A 165 1.26 7.40 -8.90
CA LEU A 165 1.55 5.97 -8.75
C LEU A 165 0.38 5.11 -9.27
N ARG A 166 0.70 3.89 -9.71
CA ARG A 166 -0.25 2.89 -10.17
C ARG A 166 -0.33 1.72 -9.19
N PHE A 167 -1.54 1.23 -8.94
CA PHE A 167 -1.77 0.18 -7.96
C PHE A 167 -2.43 -1.02 -8.65
N ASP A 168 -1.60 -1.97 -9.06
CA ASP A 168 -2.02 -3.17 -9.77
C ASP A 168 -2.44 -4.27 -8.78
N TYR A 169 -3.74 -4.52 -8.70
CA TYR A 169 -4.38 -5.62 -7.97
C TYR A 169 -4.94 -6.67 -8.93
N GLY A 170 -4.45 -6.71 -10.17
CA GLY A 170 -4.96 -7.58 -11.21
C GLY A 170 -4.83 -9.06 -10.83
N GLY A 171 -5.92 -9.82 -10.99
CA GLY A 171 -5.98 -11.24 -10.63
C GLY A 171 -5.92 -11.52 -9.12
N ALA A 172 -5.95 -10.50 -8.27
CA ALA A 172 -5.77 -10.70 -6.83
C ALA A 172 -6.95 -11.45 -6.18
N PRO A 173 -6.69 -12.39 -5.26
CA PRO A 173 -7.70 -12.88 -4.34
C PRO A 173 -7.92 -11.86 -3.21
N ILE A 174 -9.09 -11.22 -3.20
CA ILE A 174 -9.49 -10.29 -2.14
C ILE A 174 -10.51 -10.98 -1.24
N PHE A 175 -10.22 -11.08 0.06
CA PHE A 175 -11.02 -11.86 1.00
C PHE A 175 -11.17 -11.12 2.34
N TYR A 176 -11.28 -9.79 2.27
CA TYR A 176 -11.43 -8.88 3.41
C TYR A 176 -12.14 -7.59 2.96
N PRO A 177 -12.82 -6.87 3.86
CA PRO A 177 -13.54 -5.65 3.52
C PRO A 177 -12.58 -4.47 3.23
N LEU A 178 -12.94 -3.67 2.23
CA LEU A 178 -12.21 -2.49 1.76
C LEU A 178 -13.01 -1.18 1.99
N ARG A 179 -13.81 -1.18 3.07
CA ARG A 179 -14.63 -0.06 3.54
C ARG A 179 -13.80 1.19 3.85
N GLN A 180 -14.35 2.35 3.50
CA GLN A 180 -13.81 3.67 3.88
C GLN A 180 -12.34 3.88 3.48
N LEU A 181 -11.93 3.28 2.35
CA LEU A 181 -10.59 3.42 1.80
C LEU A 181 -10.59 4.34 0.58
N TYR A 182 -9.45 5.00 0.37
CA TYR A 182 -9.20 5.81 -0.80
C TYR A 182 -8.34 5.04 -1.78
N PHE A 183 -8.78 5.05 -3.04
CA PHE A 183 -8.12 4.39 -4.16
C PHE A 183 -7.82 5.43 -5.23
N GLN A 184 -6.63 5.33 -5.81
CA GLN A 184 -6.16 6.16 -6.91
C GLN A 184 -5.54 5.21 -7.94
N ASN A 185 -5.94 5.28 -9.21
CA ASN A 185 -5.34 4.45 -10.27
C ASN A 185 -5.27 2.95 -9.90
N ALA A 186 -6.32 2.45 -9.25
CA ALA A 186 -6.37 1.09 -8.71
C ALA A 186 -6.96 0.14 -9.73
N ASP A 187 -6.17 -0.80 -10.22
CA ASP A 187 -6.61 -1.79 -11.21
C ASP A 187 -6.92 -3.13 -10.53
N PHE A 188 -8.21 -3.46 -10.43
CA PHE A 188 -8.72 -4.74 -9.95
C PHE A 188 -9.09 -5.68 -11.11
N ALA A 189 -8.51 -5.50 -12.31
CA ALA A 189 -8.83 -6.33 -13.46
C ALA A 189 -8.65 -7.83 -13.15
N SER A 190 -9.65 -8.64 -13.44
CA SER A 190 -9.65 -10.08 -13.16
C SER A 190 -9.48 -10.47 -11.68
N ALA A 191 -9.57 -9.54 -10.74
CA ALA A 191 -9.52 -9.87 -9.31
C ALA A 191 -10.75 -10.68 -8.89
N THR A 192 -10.59 -11.56 -7.89
CA THR A 192 -11.69 -12.35 -7.32
C THR A 192 -11.93 -11.91 -5.88
N PHE A 193 -13.14 -11.45 -5.60
CA PHE A 193 -13.60 -11.07 -4.27
C PHE A 193 -14.35 -12.25 -3.63
N TYR A 194 -13.69 -12.90 -2.68
CA TYR A 194 -14.24 -14.02 -1.92
C TYR A 194 -15.02 -13.53 -0.70
N GLY A 195 -16.26 -14.04 -0.57
CA GLY A 195 -17.23 -13.56 0.41
C GLY A 195 -17.76 -12.16 0.06
N PRO A 196 -18.51 -11.50 0.98
CA PRO A 196 -19.04 -10.17 0.72
C PRO A 196 -17.92 -9.17 0.38
N ALA A 197 -18.08 -8.52 -0.77
CA ALA A 197 -17.16 -7.51 -1.26
C ALA A 197 -17.63 -6.13 -0.79
N ASP A 198 -17.01 -5.63 0.28
CA ASP A 198 -17.50 -4.44 0.94
C ASP A 198 -16.59 -3.23 0.69
N PHE A 199 -17.07 -2.32 -0.13
CA PHE A 199 -16.48 -1.02 -0.44
C PHE A 199 -17.31 0.14 0.14
N PHE A 200 -18.11 -0.10 1.19
CA PHE A 200 -18.92 0.96 1.78
C PHE A 200 -18.08 2.17 2.20
N GLY A 201 -18.43 3.35 1.72
CA GLY A 201 -17.71 4.61 1.95
C GLY A 201 -16.33 4.69 1.29
N ALA A 202 -15.97 3.75 0.41
CA ALA A 202 -14.72 3.85 -0.35
C ALA A 202 -14.82 4.96 -1.41
N THR A 203 -13.68 5.63 -1.66
CA THR A 203 -13.56 6.66 -2.70
C THR A 203 -12.58 6.20 -3.75
N PHE A 204 -12.96 6.30 -5.03
CA PHE A 204 -12.13 5.91 -6.17
C PHE A 204 -11.83 7.12 -7.04
N HIS A 205 -10.56 7.28 -7.42
CA HIS A 205 -10.06 8.36 -8.26
C HIS A 205 -9.12 7.84 -9.35
N GLY A 206 -9.00 8.61 -10.43
CA GLY A 206 -8.19 8.25 -11.60
C GLY A 206 -8.71 7.01 -12.31
N ASP A 207 -7.80 6.29 -12.97
CA ASP A 207 -8.15 5.13 -13.79
C ASP A 207 -8.34 3.87 -12.93
N THR A 208 -9.42 3.83 -12.14
CA THR A 208 -9.81 2.62 -11.41
C THR A 208 -10.62 1.68 -12.30
N SER A 209 -10.24 0.41 -12.32
CA SER A 209 -10.86 -0.63 -13.15
C SER A 209 -11.27 -1.84 -12.31
N PHE A 210 -12.44 -2.40 -12.62
CA PHE A 210 -12.92 -3.70 -12.13
C PHE A 210 -13.21 -4.65 -13.30
N SER A 211 -12.57 -4.44 -14.45
CA SER A 211 -12.81 -5.22 -15.66
C SER A 211 -12.60 -6.71 -15.40
N ALA A 212 -13.58 -7.55 -15.76
CA ALA A 212 -13.55 -9.00 -15.52
C ALA A 212 -13.36 -9.43 -14.04
N ALA A 213 -13.55 -8.52 -13.08
CA ALA A 213 -13.54 -8.89 -11.67
C ALA A 213 -14.71 -9.83 -11.35
N GLN A 214 -14.48 -10.78 -10.45
CA GLN A 214 -15.46 -11.77 -10.02
C GLN A 214 -15.84 -11.52 -8.56
N PHE A 215 -17.13 -11.50 -8.27
CA PHE A 215 -17.66 -11.37 -6.91
C PHE A 215 -18.37 -12.68 -6.56
N THR A 216 -17.90 -13.40 -5.53
CA THR A 216 -18.50 -14.70 -5.17
C THR A 216 -19.71 -14.55 -4.25
N ALA A 217 -20.02 -13.33 -3.82
CA ALA A 217 -21.17 -12.97 -2.99
C ALA A 217 -21.55 -11.50 -3.27
N ASP A 218 -22.45 -10.94 -2.45
CA ASP A 218 -22.90 -9.56 -2.58
C ASP A 218 -21.74 -8.56 -2.57
N ALA A 219 -21.85 -7.54 -3.43
CA ALA A 219 -20.90 -6.44 -3.52
C ALA A 219 -21.60 -5.11 -3.20
N SER A 220 -21.02 -4.34 -2.29
CA SER A 220 -21.54 -3.05 -1.84
C SER A 220 -20.56 -1.92 -2.16
N PHE A 221 -21.01 -0.93 -2.92
CA PHE A 221 -20.25 0.26 -3.31
C PHE A 221 -20.89 1.58 -2.83
N TYR A 222 -21.88 1.50 -1.93
CA TYR A 222 -22.57 2.69 -1.41
C TYR A 222 -21.60 3.60 -0.64
N GLY A 223 -21.68 4.91 -0.88
CA GLY A 223 -20.82 5.93 -0.26
C GLY A 223 -21.53 7.26 -0.08
#